data_AF-A0A1F7IQM5-F1
#
_entry.id   AF-A0A1F7IQM5-F1
#
_cell.length_a   1.000
_cell.length_b   1.000
_cell.length_c   1.000
_cell.angle_alpha   90.00
_cell.angle_beta   90.00
_cell.angle_gamma   90.00
#
_symmetry.space_group_name_H-M   'P 1'
#
loop_
_entity.id
_entity.type
_entity.pdbx_description
1 polymer ?
#
loop_
_entity_poly.entity_id
_entity_poly.type
_entity_poly.pdbx_seq_one_letter_code
_entity_poly.pdbx_strand_id
1 'polypeptide(L)'
;MDTDLIKGQITSLKNKPQLNRRERRYLAKLEKKLLPDKKANSFQWNGTVTKFFIGLFVLLIVGGVIWITKSQPNLPPIDMEGHIEQNPPSHISDQEMPEPIQKHMLEHADGDGEPGVIIQYNCKMYSCEKDTIEKLKSLVKKYPENVYLAQGNYDGMIILTKNGQREILEKLDEKKIKEFIIN
;
A
#
# COMPACT_ATOMS: atom_id res chain seq x y z
N MET A 1 47.93 -13.72 37.95
CA MET A 1 47.56 -12.71 38.98
C MET A 1 46.37 -13.26 39.71
N ASP A 2 46.49 -13.48 41.01
CA ASP A 2 45.43 -14.06 41.84
C ASP A 2 44.26 -13.09 41.96
N THR A 3 43.13 -13.46 41.38
CA THR A 3 41.88 -12.68 41.43
C THR A 3 41.41 -12.48 42.87
N ASP A 4 41.70 -13.42 43.76
CA ASP A 4 41.32 -13.35 45.17
C ASP A 4 42.18 -12.35 45.97
N LEU A 5 43.46 -12.18 45.61
CA LEU A 5 44.31 -11.10 46.15
C LEU A 5 43.78 -9.72 45.77
N ILE A 6 43.30 -9.54 44.53
CA ILE A 6 42.73 -8.26 44.05
C ILE A 6 41.39 -7.98 44.75
N LYS A 7 40.54 -9.00 44.95
CA LYS A 7 39.27 -8.85 45.70
C LYS A 7 39.52 -8.41 47.14
N GLY A 8 40.50 -9.01 47.82
CA GLY A 8 40.90 -8.63 49.18
C GLY A 8 41.41 -7.18 49.29
N GLN A 9 42.13 -6.70 48.27
CA GLN A 9 42.57 -5.31 48.21
C GLN A 9 41.41 -4.32 47.98
N ILE A 10 40.40 -4.68 47.20
CA ILE A 10 39.23 -3.83 46.99
C ILE A 10 38.38 -3.74 48.27
N THR A 11 38.14 -4.86 48.97
CA THR A 11 37.33 -4.88 50.19
C THR A 11 37.98 -4.07 51.31
N SER A 12 39.30 -4.21 51.49
CA SER A 12 40.04 -3.43 52.49
C SER A 12 40.03 -1.92 52.20
N LEU A 13 40.05 -1.52 50.92
CA LEU A 13 39.95 -0.10 50.54
C LEU A 13 38.52 0.44 50.68
N LYS A 14 37.49 -0.35 50.41
CA LYS A 14 36.08 0.06 50.57
C LYS A 14 35.65 0.22 52.03
N ASN A 15 36.27 -0.51 52.95
CA ASN A 15 35.95 -0.42 54.38
C ASN A 15 36.58 0.81 55.07
N LYS A 16 37.39 1.62 54.38
CA LYS A 16 37.95 2.85 54.96
C LYS A 16 36.90 3.97 54.97
N PRO A 17 36.72 4.69 56.11
CA PRO A 17 35.68 5.74 56.25
C PRO A 17 35.92 6.96 55.34
N GLN A 18 37.17 7.26 54.99
CA GLN A 18 37.51 8.26 53.97
C GLN A 18 38.68 7.77 53.11
N LEU A 19 38.48 7.79 51.79
CA LEU A 19 39.50 7.47 50.80
C LEU A 19 40.18 8.73 50.28
N ASN A 20 41.52 8.76 50.31
CA ASN A 20 42.31 9.82 49.71
C ASN A 20 42.26 9.73 48.17
N ARG A 21 42.50 10.84 47.46
CA ARG A 21 42.47 10.94 45.99
C ARG A 21 43.31 9.86 45.29
N ARG A 22 44.46 9.49 45.88
CA ARG A 22 45.32 8.40 45.37
C ARG A 22 44.68 7.02 45.51
N GLU A 23 44.06 6.75 46.66
CA GLU A 23 43.39 5.48 46.95
C GLU A 23 42.14 5.31 46.09
N ARG A 24 41.37 6.38 45.85
CA ARG A 24 40.23 6.35 44.90
C ARG A 24 40.68 5.96 43.49
N ARG A 25 41.79 6.53 43.02
CA ARG A 25 42.38 6.18 41.71
C ARG A 25 42.89 4.74 41.68
N TYR A 26 43.43 4.26 42.78
CA TYR A 26 43.94 2.90 42.89
C TYR A 26 42.80 1.86 42.93
N LEU A 27 41.74 2.14 43.69
CA LEU A 27 40.51 1.34 43.73
C LEU A 27 39.87 1.25 42.34
N ALA A 28 39.74 2.37 41.62
CA ALA A 28 39.23 2.36 40.24
C ALA A 28 40.10 1.51 39.28
N LYS A 29 41.43 1.51 39.46
CA LYS A 29 42.33 0.64 38.69
C LYS A 29 42.16 -0.84 39.04
N LEU A 30 41.95 -1.18 40.32
CA LEU A 30 41.72 -2.56 40.74
C LEU A 30 40.36 -3.08 40.26
N GLU A 31 39.30 -2.26 40.35
CA GLU A 31 37.98 -2.60 39.82
C GLU A 31 38.03 -2.82 38.29
N LYS A 32 38.76 -1.97 37.56
CA LYS A 32 38.97 -2.15 36.11
C LYS A 32 39.78 -3.42 35.76
N LYS A 33 40.63 -3.91 36.66
CA LYS A 33 41.36 -5.18 36.46
C LYS A 33 40.50 -6.42 36.75
N LEU A 34 39.46 -6.26 37.59
CA LEU A 34 38.58 -7.36 38.03
C LEU A 34 37.38 -7.54 37.09
N LEU A 35 36.91 -6.45 36.50
CA LEU A 35 35.98 -6.51 35.38
C LEU A 35 36.80 -6.75 34.11
N PRO A 36 36.68 -7.90 33.42
CA PRO A 36 37.24 -7.99 32.08
C PRO A 36 36.63 -6.82 31.30
N ASP A 37 37.47 -5.99 30.65
CA ASP A 37 37.00 -4.99 29.70
C ASP A 37 36.00 -5.73 28.80
N LYS A 38 34.70 -5.45 28.95
CA LYS A 38 33.73 -5.76 27.92
C LYS A 38 34.20 -4.88 26.77
N LYS A 39 35.17 -5.37 26.00
CA LYS A 39 35.37 -4.93 24.64
C LYS A 39 33.98 -5.08 24.06
N ALA A 40 33.29 -3.96 23.91
CA ALA A 40 32.17 -3.89 23.01
C ALA A 40 32.76 -4.51 21.75
N ASN A 41 32.31 -5.71 21.41
CA ASN A 41 32.65 -6.33 20.14
C ASN A 41 32.03 -5.37 19.12
N SER A 42 32.76 -4.31 18.77
CA SER A 42 32.54 -3.57 17.55
C SER A 42 32.80 -4.63 16.51
N PHE A 43 31.74 -5.31 16.11
CA PHE A 43 31.77 -6.30 15.06
C PHE A 43 32.47 -5.59 13.91
N GLN A 44 33.72 -5.98 13.63
CA GLN A 44 34.49 -5.37 12.57
C GLN A 44 33.87 -5.90 11.28
N TRP A 45 32.85 -5.19 10.80
CA TRP A 45 32.21 -5.47 9.53
C TRP A 45 33.29 -5.34 8.47
N ASN A 46 33.84 -6.47 8.01
CA ASN A 46 34.72 -6.49 6.86
C ASN A 46 33.97 -5.87 5.69
N GLY A 47 34.64 -5.10 4.83
CA GLY A 47 33.98 -4.41 3.71
C GLY A 47 33.20 -5.34 2.78
N THR A 48 33.50 -6.64 2.76
CA THR A 48 32.73 -7.69 2.08
C THR A 48 31.36 -7.95 2.72
N VAL A 49 31.29 -7.99 4.05
CA VAL A 49 30.03 -8.13 4.80
C VAL A 49 29.15 -6.91 4.55
N THR A 50 29.70 -5.70 4.64
CA THR A 50 28.98 -4.46 4.35
C THR A 50 28.43 -4.45 2.92
N LYS A 51 29.22 -4.85 1.92
CA LYS A 51 28.76 -4.96 0.52
C LYS A 51 27.65 -5.99 0.35
N PHE A 52 27.72 -7.14 1.04
CA PHE A 52 26.66 -8.14 1.01
C PHE A 52 25.34 -7.59 1.55
N PHE A 53 25.36 -6.93 2.70
CA PHE A 53 24.14 -6.34 3.28
C PHE A 53 23.60 -5.16 2.45
N ILE A 54 24.47 -4.34 1.83
CA ILE A 54 24.03 -3.31 0.87
C ILE A 54 23.34 -3.97 -0.33
N GLY A 55 23.93 -5.01 -0.90
CA GLY A 55 23.33 -5.75 -2.01
C GLY A 55 21.97 -6.36 -1.64
N LEU A 56 21.88 -6.99 -0.46
CA LEU A 56 20.63 -7.55 0.06
C LEU A 56 19.57 -6.46 0.27
N PHE A 57 19.96 -5.32 0.83
CA PHE A 57 19.05 -4.19 1.06
C PHE A 57 18.49 -3.62 -0.24
N VAL A 58 19.34 -3.44 -1.26
CA VAL A 58 18.90 -3.00 -2.59
C VAL A 58 17.91 -4.01 -3.20
N LEU A 59 18.20 -5.31 -3.07
CA LEU A 59 17.34 -6.37 -3.58
C LEU A 59 15.98 -6.39 -2.86
N LEU A 60 15.95 -6.16 -1.54
CA LEU A 60 14.73 -6.03 -0.77
C LEU A 60 13.91 -4.80 -1.17
N ILE A 61 14.54 -3.66 -1.44
CA ILE A 61 13.84 -2.46 -1.94
C ILE A 61 13.21 -2.76 -3.30
N VAL A 62 13.99 -3.29 -4.25
CA VAL A 62 13.49 -3.58 -5.60
C VAL A 62 12.37 -4.62 -5.56
N GLY A 63 12.55 -5.70 -4.79
CA GLY A 63 11.53 -6.72 -4.58
C GLY A 63 10.27 -6.16 -3.92
N GLY A 64 10.43 -5.29 -2.92
CA GLY A 64 9.33 -4.60 -2.25
C GLY A 64 8.54 -3.70 -3.19
N VAL A 65 9.21 -2.91 -4.03
CA VAL A 65 8.56 -2.06 -5.04
C VAL A 65 7.76 -2.88 -6.03
N ILE A 66 8.34 -3.96 -6.59
CA ILE A 66 7.64 -4.86 -7.52
C ILE A 66 6.43 -5.53 -6.86
N TRP A 67 6.55 -5.92 -5.59
CA TRP A 67 5.44 -6.51 -4.85
C TRP A 67 4.29 -5.50 -4.67
N ILE A 68 4.62 -4.27 -4.28
CA ILE A 68 3.62 -3.21 -4.06
C ILE A 68 2.88 -2.90 -5.36
N THR A 69 3.58 -2.73 -6.48
CA THR A 69 2.94 -2.40 -7.76
C THR A 69 2.03 -3.52 -8.26
N LYS A 70 2.42 -4.79 -8.07
CA LYS A 70 1.58 -5.93 -8.44
C LYS A 70 0.41 -6.19 -7.51
N SER A 71 0.44 -5.67 -6.28
CA SER A 71 -0.61 -5.87 -5.28
C SER A 71 -1.71 -4.81 -5.35
N GLN A 72 -1.56 -3.81 -6.22
CA GLN A 72 -2.60 -2.81 -6.42
C GLN A 72 -3.77 -3.42 -7.21
N PRO A 73 -5.02 -3.21 -6.77
CA PRO A 73 -6.17 -3.71 -7.50
C PRO A 73 -6.28 -3.00 -8.85
N ASN A 74 -6.57 -3.77 -9.90
CA ASN A 74 -6.86 -3.23 -11.22
C ASN A 74 -8.27 -2.62 -11.21
N LEU A 75 -8.37 -1.30 -11.23
CA LEU A 75 -9.64 -0.58 -11.09
C LEU A 75 -9.80 0.47 -12.19
N PRO A 76 -11.04 0.81 -12.60
CA PRO A 76 -11.26 1.78 -13.66
C PRO A 76 -10.75 3.17 -13.31
N PRO A 77 -10.39 3.99 -14.32
CA PRO A 77 -9.95 5.35 -14.09
C PRO A 77 -11.03 6.18 -13.41
N ILE A 78 -10.62 7.13 -12.57
CA ILE A 78 -11.51 8.10 -11.92
C ILE A 78 -11.15 9.55 -12.30
N ASP A 79 -10.09 9.72 -13.08
CA ASP A 79 -9.61 11.01 -13.59
C ASP A 79 -9.86 11.12 -15.09
N MET A 80 -9.63 12.32 -15.61
CA MET A 80 -9.87 12.68 -17.01
C MET A 80 -8.54 12.84 -17.78
N GLU A 81 -7.39 12.52 -17.18
CA GLU A 81 -6.08 12.82 -17.78
C GLU A 81 -5.76 11.87 -18.93
N GLY A 82 -5.44 12.41 -20.11
CA GLY A 82 -5.11 11.60 -21.30
C GLY A 82 -6.33 10.94 -21.94
N HIS A 83 -7.52 11.55 -21.78
CA HIS A 83 -8.70 11.14 -22.53
C HIS A 83 -8.59 11.50 -24.02
N ILE A 84 -9.48 10.93 -24.84
CA ILE A 84 -9.64 11.27 -26.26
C ILE A 84 -11.08 11.70 -26.50
N GLU A 85 -11.29 12.68 -27.38
CA GLU A 85 -12.62 13.18 -27.78
C GLU A 85 -13.37 12.15 -28.63
N GLN A 86 -13.76 11.04 -28.02
CA GLN A 86 -14.42 9.93 -28.69
C GLN A 86 -15.50 9.33 -27.79
N ASN A 87 -16.73 9.36 -28.28
CA ASN A 87 -17.87 8.75 -27.62
C ASN A 87 -17.85 7.21 -27.77
N PRO A 88 -18.39 6.47 -26.78
CA PRO A 88 -18.66 5.06 -26.96
C PRO A 88 -19.73 4.85 -28.05
N PRO A 89 -19.72 3.70 -28.74
CA PRO A 89 -20.69 3.42 -29.81
C PRO A 89 -22.13 3.32 -29.30
N SER A 90 -22.33 3.07 -28.00
CA SER A 90 -23.63 2.97 -27.36
C SER A 90 -23.50 3.17 -25.84
N HIS A 91 -24.60 3.59 -25.21
CA HIS A 91 -24.73 3.66 -23.74
C HIS A 91 -24.80 2.29 -23.09
N ILE A 92 -25.16 1.25 -23.84
CA ILE A 92 -25.16 -0.14 -23.35
C ILE A 92 -24.33 -0.96 -24.32
N SER A 93 -23.23 -1.51 -23.84
CA SER A 93 -22.31 -2.36 -24.59
C SER A 93 -21.99 -3.63 -23.82
N ASP A 94 -21.94 -4.75 -24.52
CA ASP A 94 -21.44 -6.01 -23.98
C ASP A 94 -19.91 -6.12 -24.10
N GLN A 95 -19.25 -5.11 -24.68
CA GLN A 95 -17.80 -5.01 -24.84
C GLN A 95 -17.19 -4.10 -23.77
N GLU A 96 -15.89 -4.25 -23.58
CA GLU A 96 -15.10 -3.37 -22.71
C GLU A 96 -15.01 -1.97 -23.32
N MET A 97 -15.25 -0.95 -22.49
CA MET A 97 -15.06 0.44 -22.87
C MET A 97 -13.57 0.79 -22.73
N PRO A 98 -12.87 1.23 -23.79
CA PRO A 98 -11.46 1.62 -23.69
C PRO A 98 -11.23 2.73 -22.67
N GLU A 99 -10.14 2.67 -21.90
CA GLU A 99 -9.85 3.67 -20.85
C GLU A 99 -9.86 5.12 -21.35
N PRO A 100 -9.28 5.47 -22.51
CA PRO A 100 -9.33 6.86 -22.99
C PRO A 100 -10.75 7.37 -23.24
N ILE A 101 -11.66 6.49 -23.66
CA ILE A 101 -13.09 6.79 -23.85
C ILE A 101 -13.78 6.90 -22.49
N GLN A 102 -13.49 6.01 -21.54
CA GLN A 102 -14.02 6.12 -20.18
C GLN A 102 -13.67 7.48 -19.58
N LYS A 103 -12.39 7.88 -19.65
CA LYS A 103 -11.93 9.17 -19.11
C LYS A 103 -12.64 10.38 -19.72
N HIS A 104 -12.91 10.34 -21.02
CA HIS A 104 -13.66 11.39 -21.72
C HIS A 104 -15.13 11.42 -21.26
N MET A 105 -15.77 10.25 -21.10
CA MET A 105 -17.12 10.16 -20.55
C MET A 105 -17.21 10.64 -19.10
N LEU A 106 -16.14 10.51 -18.30
CA LEU A 106 -16.09 11.07 -16.95
C LEU A 106 -16.03 12.60 -16.94
N GLU A 107 -15.54 13.23 -18.01
CA GLU A 107 -15.51 14.68 -18.16
C GLU A 107 -16.86 15.22 -18.61
N HIS A 108 -17.38 14.68 -19.70
CA HIS A 108 -18.69 15.03 -20.25
C HIS A 108 -19.27 13.88 -21.07
N ALA A 109 -20.52 13.52 -20.76
CA ALA A 109 -21.27 12.54 -21.53
C ALA A 109 -21.52 13.03 -22.96
N ASP A 110 -21.29 12.15 -23.93
CA ASP A 110 -21.55 12.37 -25.36
C ASP A 110 -20.95 13.68 -25.96
N GLY A 111 -19.91 14.25 -25.35
CA GLY A 111 -19.13 15.39 -25.87
C GLY A 111 -19.45 16.76 -25.26
N ASP A 112 -20.67 17.00 -24.81
CA ASP A 112 -21.09 18.31 -24.24
C ASP A 112 -22.07 18.15 -23.05
N GLY A 113 -22.34 16.91 -22.63
CA GLY A 113 -23.31 16.59 -21.57
C GLY A 113 -22.74 16.69 -20.16
N GLU A 114 -23.59 16.37 -19.18
CA GLU A 114 -23.15 16.24 -17.78
C GLU A 114 -22.07 15.14 -17.64
N PRO A 115 -21.20 15.21 -16.62
CA PRO A 115 -20.25 14.14 -16.34
C PRO A 115 -20.94 12.78 -16.30
N GLY A 116 -20.34 11.82 -17.01
CA GLY A 116 -20.89 10.48 -17.16
C GLY A 116 -20.71 9.62 -15.92
N VAL A 117 -21.66 8.72 -15.72
CA VAL A 117 -21.57 7.61 -14.77
C VAL A 117 -21.38 6.32 -15.55
N ILE A 118 -20.26 5.65 -15.32
CA ILE A 118 -19.91 4.40 -15.98
C ILE A 118 -20.16 3.25 -15.01
N ILE A 119 -21.03 2.33 -15.39
CA ILE A 119 -21.32 1.08 -14.70
C ILE A 119 -20.61 -0.03 -15.47
N GLN A 120 -19.65 -0.69 -14.81
CA GLN A 120 -18.93 -1.82 -15.36
C GLN A 120 -19.26 -3.09 -14.60
N TYR A 121 -19.38 -4.21 -15.31
CA TYR A 121 -19.59 -5.52 -14.70
C TYR A 121 -18.55 -6.54 -15.17
N ASN A 122 -18.12 -7.41 -14.26
CA ASN A 122 -17.14 -8.46 -14.52
C ASN A 122 -17.68 -9.85 -14.13
N CYS A 123 -18.60 -10.39 -14.94
CA CYS A 123 -19.10 -11.75 -14.76
C CYS A 123 -18.15 -12.85 -15.28
N LYS A 124 -16.96 -12.48 -15.78
CA LYS A 124 -15.92 -13.44 -16.19
C LYS A 124 -15.10 -13.90 -14.98
N MET A 125 -14.76 -12.97 -14.09
CA MET A 125 -13.99 -13.25 -12.87
C MET A 125 -14.87 -13.47 -11.64
N TYR A 126 -16.09 -12.93 -11.63
CA TYR A 126 -17.02 -13.01 -10.51
C TYR A 126 -18.30 -13.76 -10.88
N SER A 127 -18.94 -14.39 -9.88
CA SER A 127 -20.19 -15.10 -10.07
C SER A 127 -21.36 -14.12 -10.09
N CYS A 128 -21.98 -13.95 -11.26
CA CYS A 128 -23.18 -13.14 -11.41
C CYS A 128 -24.46 -14.00 -11.36
N GLU A 129 -25.50 -13.47 -10.72
CA GLU A 129 -26.85 -14.03 -10.85
C GLU A 129 -27.34 -13.91 -12.29
N LYS A 130 -28.18 -14.86 -12.73
CA LYS A 130 -28.62 -14.99 -14.13
C LYS A 130 -29.24 -13.71 -14.71
N ASP A 131 -29.91 -12.91 -13.89
CA ASP A 131 -30.63 -11.71 -14.29
C ASP A 131 -29.88 -10.40 -14.00
N THR A 132 -28.64 -10.48 -13.48
CA THR A 132 -27.84 -9.30 -13.09
C THR A 132 -27.68 -8.33 -14.26
N ILE A 133 -27.25 -8.84 -15.42
CA ILE A 133 -26.97 -8.02 -16.61
C ILE A 133 -28.27 -7.41 -17.15
N GLU A 134 -29.37 -8.17 -17.17
CA GLU A 134 -30.66 -7.67 -17.66
C GLU A 134 -31.23 -6.56 -16.77
N LYS A 135 -31.09 -6.70 -15.44
CA LYS A 135 -31.47 -5.66 -14.49
C LYS A 135 -30.60 -4.40 -14.65
N LEU A 136 -29.28 -4.55 -14.80
CA LEU A 136 -28.39 -3.42 -15.08
C LEU A 136 -28.77 -2.71 -16.38
N LYS A 137 -29.00 -3.45 -17.47
CA LYS A 137 -29.48 -2.90 -18.75
C LYS A 137 -30.79 -2.14 -18.58
N SER A 138 -31.72 -2.69 -17.79
CA SER A 138 -33.01 -2.07 -17.51
C SER A 138 -32.90 -0.82 -16.64
N LEU A 139 -31.92 -0.78 -15.74
CA LEU A 139 -31.63 0.38 -14.90
C LEU A 139 -31.01 1.50 -15.73
N VAL A 140 -29.99 1.22 -16.54
CA VAL A 140 -29.31 2.21 -17.39
C VAL A 140 -30.26 2.84 -18.40
N LYS A 141 -31.21 2.08 -18.95
CA LYS A 141 -32.28 2.63 -19.82
C LYS A 141 -33.12 3.73 -19.17
N LYS A 142 -33.15 3.84 -17.84
CA LYS A 142 -33.87 4.91 -17.12
C LYS A 142 -33.06 6.21 -17.04
N TYR A 143 -31.78 6.17 -17.37
CA TYR A 143 -30.85 7.30 -17.32
C TYR A 143 -30.08 7.42 -18.65
N PRO A 144 -30.77 7.67 -19.77
CA PRO A 144 -30.19 7.61 -21.11
C PRO A 144 -29.29 8.80 -21.46
N GLU A 145 -29.12 9.78 -20.58
CA GLU A 145 -28.41 11.02 -20.89
C GLU A 145 -26.91 10.92 -20.58
N ASN A 146 -26.53 10.28 -19.47
CA ASN A 146 -25.15 10.27 -18.99
C ASN A 146 -24.74 8.96 -18.30
N VAL A 147 -25.54 7.88 -18.37
CA VAL A 147 -25.21 6.60 -17.73
C VAL A 147 -24.86 5.54 -18.75
N TYR A 148 -23.68 4.95 -18.59
CA TYR A 148 -23.12 3.96 -19.50
C TYR A 148 -23.01 2.61 -18.81
N LEU A 149 -23.32 1.53 -19.52
CA LEU A 149 -23.10 0.15 -19.10
C LEU A 149 -22.12 -0.52 -20.05
N ALA A 150 -21.03 -1.05 -19.52
CA ALA A 150 -20.04 -1.80 -20.27
C ALA A 150 -19.59 -3.06 -19.52
N GLN A 151 -19.05 -4.02 -20.25
CA GLN A 151 -18.24 -5.06 -19.60
C GLN A 151 -16.94 -4.42 -19.07
N GLY A 152 -16.39 -4.94 -17.96
CA GLY A 152 -15.10 -4.50 -17.43
C GLY A 152 -14.22 -5.70 -17.06
N ASN A 153 -12.91 -5.50 -17.16
CA ASN A 153 -11.90 -6.47 -16.71
C ASN A 153 -11.15 -5.93 -15.48
N TYR A 154 -11.91 -5.45 -14.51
CA TYR A 154 -11.40 -4.84 -13.27
C TYR A 154 -11.71 -5.75 -12.07
N ASP A 155 -11.00 -5.49 -10.97
CA ASP A 155 -11.11 -6.22 -9.71
C ASP A 155 -12.37 -5.79 -8.94
N GLY A 156 -13.54 -6.16 -9.47
CA GLY A 156 -14.85 -5.96 -8.85
C GLY A 156 -15.97 -6.55 -9.69
N MET A 157 -17.01 -7.09 -9.05
CA MET A 157 -18.16 -7.67 -9.75
C MET A 157 -18.96 -6.61 -10.50
N ILE A 158 -19.37 -5.55 -9.81
CA ILE A 158 -19.99 -4.35 -10.39
C ILE A 158 -19.21 -3.15 -9.86
N ILE A 159 -18.77 -2.28 -10.75
CA ILE A 159 -18.03 -1.07 -10.41
C ILE A 159 -18.78 0.13 -10.98
N LEU A 160 -19.08 1.09 -10.11
CA LEU A 160 -19.69 2.36 -10.43
C LEU A 160 -18.60 3.42 -10.41
N THR A 161 -18.50 4.19 -11.48
CA THR A 161 -17.44 5.18 -11.65
C THR A 161 -18.04 6.49 -12.12
N LYS A 162 -17.65 7.58 -11.47
CA LYS A 162 -17.86 8.97 -11.92
C LYS A 162 -16.61 9.78 -11.59
N ASN A 163 -16.51 11.02 -12.07
CA ASN A 163 -15.32 11.82 -11.86
C ASN A 163 -14.93 11.91 -10.37
N GLY A 164 -13.71 11.49 -10.03
CA GLY A 164 -13.15 11.48 -8.69
C GLY A 164 -13.73 10.44 -7.72
N GLN A 165 -14.70 9.62 -8.13
CA GLN A 165 -15.39 8.69 -7.22
C GLN A 165 -15.63 7.33 -7.87
N ARG A 166 -15.48 6.28 -7.06
CA ARG A 166 -15.78 4.90 -7.45
C ARG A 166 -16.40 4.13 -6.30
N GLU A 167 -17.37 3.28 -6.61
CA GLU A 167 -17.93 2.30 -5.67
C GLU A 167 -17.88 0.90 -6.29
N ILE A 168 -17.50 -0.10 -5.48
CA ILE A 168 -17.45 -1.50 -5.90
C ILE A 168 -18.56 -2.25 -5.15
N LEU A 169 -19.40 -2.96 -5.89
CA LEU A 169 -20.48 -3.76 -5.34
C LEU A 169 -20.19 -5.25 -5.59
N GLU A 170 -20.25 -6.03 -4.51
CA GLU A 170 -20.09 -7.50 -4.54
C GLU A 170 -21.37 -8.22 -5.00
N LYS A 171 -22.49 -7.50 -5.09
CA LYS A 171 -23.79 -7.98 -5.55
C LYS A 171 -24.59 -6.83 -6.16
N LEU A 172 -25.60 -7.16 -6.95
CA LEU A 172 -26.50 -6.16 -7.50
C LEU A 172 -27.30 -5.48 -6.37
N ASP A 173 -27.08 -4.18 -6.19
CA ASP A 173 -27.85 -3.33 -5.29
C ASP A 173 -28.38 -2.12 -6.07
N GLU A 174 -29.60 -2.24 -6.59
CA GLU A 174 -30.22 -1.18 -7.38
C GLU A 174 -30.37 0.13 -6.62
N LYS A 175 -30.55 0.09 -5.29
CA LYS A 175 -30.74 1.29 -4.49
C LYS A 175 -29.43 2.08 -4.44
N LYS A 176 -28.32 1.40 -4.14
CA LYS A 176 -26.99 2.01 -4.17
C LYS A 176 -26.62 2.54 -5.54
N ILE A 177 -26.91 1.80 -6.60
CA ILE A 177 -26.63 2.26 -7.97
C ILE A 177 -27.39 3.56 -8.26
N LYS A 178 -28.68 3.64 -7.90
CA LYS A 178 -29.47 4.87 -8.10
C LYS A 178 -28.94 6.02 -7.25
N GLU A 179 -28.59 5.77 -6.00
CA GLU A 179 -27.98 6.78 -5.12
C GLU A 179 -26.64 7.27 -5.68
N PHE A 180 -25.83 6.40 -6.28
CA PHE A 180 -24.57 6.77 -6.89
C PHE A 180 -24.73 7.59 -8.18
N ILE A 181 -25.80 7.34 -8.95
CA ILE A 181 -26.11 8.09 -10.18
C ILE A 181 -26.58 9.51 -9.85
N ILE A 182 -27.38 9.67 -8.79
CA ILE A 182 -28.05 10.93 -8.46
C ILE A 182 -27.17 11.87 -7.63
N ASN A 183 -26.35 11.32 -6.74
CA ASN A 183 -25.39 12.09 -5.93
C ASN A 183 -24.07 12.22 -6.67
#